data_AF-A0A927IXX6-F1
#
_entry.id   AF-A0A927IXX6-F1
#
_cell.length_a   1.000
_cell.length_b   1.000
_cell.length_c   1.000
_cell.angle_alpha   90.00
_cell.angle_beta   90.00
_cell.angle_gamma   90.00
#
_symmetry.space_group_name_H-M   'P 1'
#
loop_
_entity.id
_entity.type
_entity.pdbx_description
1 polymer ?
#
loop_
_entity_poly.entity_id
_entity_poly.type
_entity_poly.pdbx_seq_one_letter_code
_entity_poly.pdbx_strand_id
1 'polypeptide(L)' 'MEFWIITAGGILAFGAWIWYYASLGRRISAEEKEARRDLTYEINAFTGSAKNTGNK' A
#
# COMPACT_ATOMS: atom_id res chain seq x y z
N MET A 1 11.58 -17.56 28.08
CA MET A 1 12.38 -17.01 26.96
C MET A 1 11.57 -17.00 25.66
N GLU A 2 10.99 -18.13 25.24
CA GLU A 2 10.20 -18.22 24.00
C GLU A 2 9.00 -17.26 23.93
N PHE A 3 8.26 -17.07 25.04
CA PHE A 3 7.12 -16.14 25.08
C PHE A 3 7.47 -14.72 24.63
N TRP A 4 8.61 -14.19 25.08
CA TRP A 4 9.06 -12.85 24.73
C TRP A 4 9.53 -12.76 23.27
N ILE A 5 10.12 -13.83 22.74
CA ILE A 5 10.55 -13.89 21.34
C ILE A 5 9.34 -13.88 20.40
N ILE A 6 8.31 -14.69 20.69
CA ILE A 6 7.08 -14.75 19.91
C ILE A 6 6.33 -13.41 20.02
N THR A 7 6.26 -12.82 21.21
CA THR A 7 5.58 -11.54 21.43
C THR A 7 6.28 -10.40 20.68
N ALA A 8 7.60 -10.30 20.78
CA ALA A 8 8.38 -9.29 20.08
C ALA A 8 8.30 -9.47 18.55
N GLY A 9 8.41 -10.71 18.06
CA GLY A 9 8.23 -11.04 16.65
C GLY A 9 6.84 -10.68 16.12
N GLY A 10 5.79 -10.97 16.90
CA GLY A 10 4.42 -10.63 16.58
C GLY A 10 4.18 -9.12 16.49
N ILE A 11 4.71 -8.34 17.44
CA ILE A 11 4.60 -6.87 17.42
C ILE A 11 5.31 -6.29 16.19
N LEU A 12 6.52 -6.78 15.87
CA LEU A 12 7.26 -6.32 14.70
C LEU A 12 6.54 -6.67 13.38
N ALA A 13 6.03 -7.89 13.26
CA ALA A 13 5.27 -8.32 12.09
C ALA A 13 3.98 -7.48 11.93
N PHE A 14 3.28 -7.22 13.02
CA PHE A 14 2.07 -6.38 13.01
C PHE A 14 2.37 -4.93 12.63
N GLY A 15 3.45 -4.35 13.16
CA GLY A 15 3.91 -3.02 12.77
C GLY A 15 4.28 -2.92 11.29
N ALA A 16 5.00 -3.92 10.77
CA ALA A 16 5.35 -4.00 9.35
C ALA A 16 4.10 -4.12 8.46
N TRP A 17 3.11 -4.88 8.91
CA TRP A 17 1.84 -5.05 8.19
C TRP A 17 1.03 -3.76 8.11
N ILE A 18 0.92 -3.01 9.23
CA ILE A 18 0.29 -1.69 9.24
C ILE A 18 1.03 -0.74 8.29
N TRP A 19 2.37 -0.71 8.36
CA TRP A 19 3.17 0.16 7.52
C TRP A 19 2.99 -0.15 6.04
N TYR A 20 2.92 -1.43 5.68
CA TYR A 20 2.68 -1.86 4.30
C TYR A 20 1.37 -1.28 3.75
N TYR A 21 0.26 -1.45 4.46
CA TYR A 21 -1.03 -0.89 4.03
C TYR A 21 -1.08 0.64 4.05
N ALA A 22 -0.48 1.28 5.05
CA ALA A 22 -0.40 2.74 5.10
C ALA A 22 0.41 3.31 3.91
N SER A 23 1.51 2.65 3.55
CA SER A 23 2.34 3.05 2.41
C SER A 23 1.63 2.85 1.07
N LEU A 24 0.85 1.77 0.95
CA LEU A 24 -0.02 1.52 -0.21
C LEU A 24 -1.07 2.61 -0.38
N GLY A 25 -1.79 2.96 0.69
CA GLY A 25 -2.78 4.04 0.66
C GLY A 25 -2.16 5.40 0.31
N ARG A 26 -0.95 5.70 0.81
CA ARG A 26 -0.22 6.92 0.42
C ARG A 26 0.11 6.97 -1.07
N ARG A 27 0.49 5.86 -1.68
CA ARG A 27 0.79 5.78 -3.12
C ARG A 27 -0.48 5.99 -3.96
N ILE A 28 -1.56 5.31 -3.61
CA ILE A 28 -2.85 5.44 -4.29
C ILE A 28 -3.35 6.89 -4.20
N SER A 29 -3.34 7.48 -3.00
CA SER A 29 -3.77 8.87 -2.80
C SER A 29 -2.92 9.89 -3.57
N ALA A 30 -1.62 9.63 -3.73
CA ALA A 30 -0.75 10.48 -4.54
C ALA A 30 -1.10 10.39 -6.03
N GLU A 31 -1.31 9.17 -6.55
CA GLU A 31 -1.71 8.94 -7.94
C GLU A 31 -3.11 9.49 -8.24
N GLU A 32 -4.06 9.38 -7.32
CA GLU A 32 -5.40 10.00 -7.43
C GLU A 32 -5.34 11.53 -7.48
N LYS A 33 -4.44 12.13 -6.69
CA LYS A 33 -4.23 13.58 -6.70
C LYS A 33 -3.60 14.07 -8.01
N GLU A 34 -2.72 13.29 -8.61
CA GLU A 34 -2.08 13.60 -9.89
C GLU A 34 -3.06 13.43 -11.07
N ALA A 35 -3.85 12.36 -11.07
CA ALA A 35 -4.83 12.09 -12.12
C ALA A 35 -6.17 12.81 -11.94
N ARG A 36 -6.39 13.45 -10.77
CA ARG A 36 -7.55 14.30 -10.43
C ARG A 36 -8.90 13.57 -10.55
N ARG A 37 -8.91 12.25 -10.40
CA ARG A 37 -10.08 11.36 -10.43
C ARG A 37 -9.87 10.23 -9.42
N ASP A 38 -10.98 9.67 -8.92
CA ASP A 38 -10.92 8.48 -8.06
C ASP A 38 -10.42 7.30 -8.88
N LEU A 39 -9.35 6.68 -8.40
CA LEU A 39 -8.69 5.56 -9.06
C LEU A 39 -8.51 4.39 -8.10
N THR A 40 -9.17 4.42 -6.94
CA THR A 40 -9.17 3.35 -5.94
C THR A 40 -9.44 1.96 -6.55
N TYR A 41 -10.19 1.88 -7.66
CA TYR A 41 -10.48 0.63 -8.39
C TYR A 41 -9.74 0.46 -9.73
N GLU A 42 -9.00 1.48 -10.19
CA GLU A 42 -8.24 1.47 -11.45
C GLU A 42 -6.71 1.41 -11.23
N ILE A 43 -6.21 1.86 -10.07
CA ILE A 43 -4.79 1.75 -9.68
C ILE A 43 -4.54 0.38 -9.06
N ASN A 44 -3.67 -0.38 -9.71
CA ASN A 44 -3.11 -1.59 -9.11
C ASN A 44 -2.01 -1.20 -8.09
N ALA A 45 -2.23 -1.56 -6.83
CA ALA A 45 -1.32 -1.43 -5.70
C ALA A 45 0.14 -1.89 -5.96
N PHE A 46 0.33 -2.87 -6.86
CA PHE A 46 1.63 -3.44 -7.19
C PHE A 46 2.31 -2.75 -8.37
N THR A 47 1.57 -2.24 -9.35
CA THR A 47 2.14 -1.61 -10.56
C THR A 47 2.12 -0.09 -10.54
N GLY A 48 1.37 0.55 -9.61
CA GLY A 48 1.42 2.00 -9.35
C GLY A 48 1.19 2.87 -10.58
N SER A 49 0.31 2.44 -11.49
CA SER A 49 0.07 3.21 -12.71
C SER A 49 -1.21 2.80 -13.42
N ALA A 50 -2.13 3.75 -13.56
CA ALA A 50 -3.19 3.74 -14.58
C ALA A 50 -2.68 4.22 -15.96
N LYS A 51 -1.37 4.43 -16.11
CA LYS A 51 -0.74 5.08 -17.28
C LYS A 51 -0.73 4.23 -18.57
N ASN A 52 -1.53 3.16 -18.65
CA ASN A 52 -1.59 2.32 -19.85
C ASN A 52 -3.01 2.03 -20.36
N THR A 53 -4.00 2.86 -20.01
CA THR A 53 -5.35 2.78 -20.59
C THR A 53 -5.68 4.06 -21.38
N GLY A 54 -4.74 4.52 -22.20
CA GLY A 54 -4.96 5.69 -23.04
C GLY A 54 -3.78 5.97 -23.95
N ASN A 55 -3.53 5.10 -24.93
CA ASN A 55 -3.28 5.47 -26.32
C ASN A 55 -3.03 4.21 -27.18
N LYS A 56 -4.10 3.64 -27.75
CA LYS A 56 -4.32 3.44 -29.19
C LYS A 56 -5.72 2.88 -29.41
#